data_AF-A0A7C9ABH4-F1
#
_entry.id   AF-A0A7C9ABH4-F1
#
_cell.length_a   1.000
_cell.length_b   1.000
_cell.length_c   1.000
_cell.angle_alpha   90.00
_cell.angle_beta   90.00
_cell.angle_gamma   90.00
#
_symmetry.space_group_name_H-M   'P 1'
#
loop_
_entity.id
_entity.type
_entity.pdbx_description
1 polymer ?
#
loop_
_entity_poly.entity_id
_entity_poly.type
_entity_poly.pdbx_seq_one_letter_code
_entity_poly.pdbx_strand_id
1 'polypeptide(L)'
;TFDDFRYAYGSVSSRAWGSVKGLSLIPFADFLNHDGTSQSVVLTDEDRQISEVVADRNYIPGDEVLIRYGKFPNSVLLLDFGFTVPFNIYDEVWIQFDIPDHDHLRELKLD
;
A
#
# COMPACT_ATOMS: atom_id res chain seq x y z
N THR A 1 -6.48 26.10 -1.98
CA THR A 1 -7.94 25.92 -2.11
C THR A 1 -8.32 24.51 -1.66
N PHE A 2 -9.59 24.13 -1.67
CA PHE A 2 -9.97 22.74 -1.46
C PHE A 2 -9.36 21.83 -2.53
N ASP A 3 -9.31 22.30 -3.78
CA ASP A 3 -8.73 21.54 -4.90
C ASP A 3 -7.23 21.31 -4.70
N ASP A 4 -6.48 22.33 -4.26
CA ASP A 4 -5.05 22.18 -3.96
C ASP A 4 -4.83 21.15 -2.83
N PHE A 5 -5.69 21.16 -1.81
CA PHE A 5 -5.61 20.19 -0.72
C PHE A 5 -5.93 18.77 -1.21
N ARG A 6 -6.98 18.58 -2.01
CA ARG A 6 -7.31 17.26 -2.59
C ARG A 6 -6.18 16.74 -3.45
N TYR A 7 -5.60 17.60 -4.29
CA TYR A 7 -4.47 17.25 -5.14
C TYR A 7 -3.25 16.84 -4.32
N ALA A 8 -2.87 17.65 -3.32
CA ALA A 8 -1.74 17.36 -2.45
C ALA A 8 -1.97 16.07 -1.63
N TYR A 9 -3.16 15.91 -1.06
CA TYR A 9 -3.54 14.72 -0.29
C TYR A 9 -3.47 13.46 -1.17
N GLY A 10 -4.11 13.47 -2.34
CA GLY A 10 -4.08 12.35 -3.27
C GLY A 10 -2.67 12.02 -3.77
N SER A 11 -1.82 13.03 -3.96
CA SER A 11 -0.42 12.83 -4.34
C SER A 11 0.37 12.13 -3.23
N VAL A 12 0.20 12.56 -1.98
CA VAL A 12 0.89 11.95 -0.84
C VAL A 12 0.35 10.56 -0.54
N SER A 13 -0.97 10.38 -0.51
CA SER A 13 -1.60 9.08 -0.19
C SER A 13 -1.25 7.99 -1.19
N SER A 14 -1.15 8.34 -2.48
CA SER A 14 -0.90 7.36 -3.55
C SER A 14 0.59 7.08 -3.81
N ARG A 15 1.52 7.95 -3.38
CA ARG A 15 2.93 7.85 -3.77
C ARG A 15 3.94 7.91 -2.64
N ALA A 16 3.55 8.30 -1.42
CA ALA A 16 4.48 8.35 -0.31
C ALA A 16 4.79 6.94 0.21
N TRP A 17 6.06 6.70 0.52
CA TRP A 17 6.56 5.48 1.13
C TRP A 17 6.85 5.68 2.61
N GLY A 18 6.42 4.72 3.43
CA GLY A 18 6.68 4.71 4.85
C GLY A 18 8.03 4.09 5.20
N SER A 19 8.76 4.75 6.07
CA SER A 19 9.97 4.26 6.74
C SER A 19 9.84 4.42 8.25
N VAL A 20 10.81 3.93 9.02
CA VAL A 20 10.86 4.15 10.48
C VAL A 20 10.96 5.65 10.85
N LYS A 21 11.34 6.52 9.90
CA LYS A 21 11.43 7.97 10.08
C LYS A 21 10.16 8.72 9.63
N GLY A 22 9.16 8.01 9.08
CA GLY A 22 7.91 8.59 8.58
C GLY A 22 7.72 8.40 7.07
N LEU A 23 6.83 9.20 6.50
CA LEU A 23 6.46 9.16 5.08
C LEU A 23 7.39 10.03 4.23
N SER A 24 7.73 9.57 3.03
CA SER A 24 8.54 10.32 2.07
C SER A 24 8.07 10.09 0.64
N LEU A 25 8.06 11.13 -0.18
CA LEU A 25 7.98 10.99 -1.63
C LEU A 25 9.38 10.70 -2.16
N ILE A 26 9.54 9.60 -2.90
CA ILE A 26 10.83 9.16 -3.42
C ILE A 26 10.82 9.35 -4.94
N PRO A 27 11.42 10.43 -5.46
CA PRO A 27 11.44 10.68 -6.89
C PRO A 27 12.01 9.50 -7.66
N PHE A 28 11.49 9.27 -8.86
CA PHE A 28 11.86 8.16 -9.76
C PHE A 28 11.31 6.79 -9.34
N ALA A 29 11.48 6.41 -8.07
CA ALA A 29 10.90 5.16 -7.56
C ALA A 29 9.37 5.19 -7.59
N ASP A 30 8.77 6.35 -7.39
CA ASP A 30 7.33 6.58 -7.41
C ASP A 30 6.69 6.52 -8.81
N PHE A 31 7.46 6.35 -9.89
CA PHE A 31 6.94 6.04 -11.23
C PHE A 31 6.65 4.55 -11.45
N LEU A 32 7.20 3.67 -10.61
CA LEU A 32 7.01 2.22 -10.75
C LEU A 32 5.57 1.85 -10.39
N ASN A 33 4.90 1.09 -11.26
CA ASN A 33 3.52 0.65 -11.06
C ASN A 33 3.41 -0.63 -10.23
N HIS A 34 2.19 -0.97 -9.81
CA HIS A 34 1.90 -2.12 -8.94
C HIS A 34 1.75 -3.44 -9.72
N ASP A 35 2.42 -4.48 -9.23
CA ASP A 35 2.11 -5.89 -9.51
C ASP A 35 2.07 -6.66 -8.19
N GLY A 36 0.89 -7.21 -7.85
CA GLY A 36 0.70 -7.98 -6.62
C GLY A 36 1.57 -9.25 -6.54
N THR A 37 2.02 -9.77 -7.67
CA THR A 37 2.89 -10.95 -7.74
C THR A 37 4.38 -10.62 -7.60
N SER A 38 4.76 -9.36 -7.84
CA SER A 38 6.14 -8.88 -7.70
C SER A 38 6.61 -9.04 -6.26
N GLN A 39 7.85 -9.49 -6.08
CA GLN A 39 8.58 -9.47 -4.83
C GLN A 39 9.45 -8.22 -4.68
N SER A 40 9.60 -7.43 -5.74
CA SER A 40 10.31 -6.16 -5.70
C SER A 40 9.49 -5.13 -4.93
N VAL A 41 10.13 -4.43 -3.99
CA VAL A 41 9.54 -3.38 -3.15
C VAL A 41 10.56 -2.25 -3.01
N VAL A 42 10.12 -1.06 -2.57
CA VAL A 42 11.05 0.00 -2.19
C VAL A 42 11.64 -0.35 -0.81
N LEU A 43 12.95 -0.50 -0.78
CA LEU A 43 13.74 -0.72 0.43
C LEU A 43 14.38 0.59 0.87
N THR A 44 14.67 0.71 2.17
CA THR A 44 15.42 1.83 2.73
C THR A 44 16.68 1.29 3.40
N ASP A 45 17.83 1.80 2.99
CA ASP A 45 19.10 1.60 3.67
C ASP A 45 19.42 2.85 4.48
N GLU A 46 19.25 2.76 5.80
CA GLU A 46 19.47 3.89 6.69
C GLU A 46 20.94 4.23 6.88
N ASP A 47 21.86 3.27 6.80
CA ASP A 47 23.28 3.56 6.99
C ASP A 47 23.82 4.36 5.80
N ARG A 48 23.37 3.99 4.59
CA ARG A 48 23.76 4.65 3.34
C ARG A 48 22.88 5.83 2.97
N GLN A 49 21.77 6.04 3.69
CA GLN A 49 20.77 7.08 3.44
C GLN A 49 20.23 7.04 1.99
N ILE A 50 19.86 5.84 1.54
CA ILE A 50 19.32 5.63 0.18
C ILE A 50 18.06 4.78 0.19
N SER A 51 17.27 4.92 -0.87
CA SER A 51 16.21 3.98 -1.21
C SER A 51 16.67 3.09 -2.36
N GLU A 52 16.39 1.80 -2.26
CA GLU A 52 16.79 0.81 -3.25
C GLU A 52 15.57 0.02 -3.74
N VAL A 53 15.56 -0.31 -5.03
CA VAL A 53 14.60 -1.23 -5.63
C VAL A 53 15.41 -2.29 -6.36
N VAL A 54 15.23 -3.55 -5.96
CA VAL A 54 15.95 -4.68 -6.56
C VAL A 54 14.98 -5.46 -7.43
N ALA A 55 15.35 -5.69 -8.70
CA ALA A 55 14.56 -6.49 -9.61
C ALA A 55 14.41 -7.93 -9.08
N ASP A 56 13.19 -8.43 -9.06
CA ASP A 56 12.84 -9.78 -8.62
C ASP A 56 12.76 -10.79 -9.79
N ARG A 57 12.86 -10.28 -11.02
CA ARG A 57 12.82 -11.04 -12.27
C ARG A 57 13.65 -10.36 -13.35
N ASN A 58 13.93 -11.09 -14.42
CA ASN A 58 14.58 -10.54 -15.60
C ASN A 58 13.57 -9.69 -16.40
N TYR A 59 14.04 -8.54 -16.90
CA TYR A 59 13.29 -7.66 -17.78
C TYR A 59 14.02 -7.55 -19.12
N ILE A 60 13.31 -7.67 -20.23
CA ILE A 60 13.85 -7.37 -21.57
C ILE A 60 13.53 -5.91 -21.95
N PRO A 61 14.27 -5.31 -22.90
CA PRO A 61 13.97 -3.96 -23.37
C PRO A 61 12.51 -3.85 -23.84
N GLY A 62 11.77 -2.90 -23.26
CA GLY A 62 10.36 -2.67 -23.54
C GLY A 62 9.40 -3.23 -22.48
N ASP A 63 9.87 -4.11 -21.58
CA ASP A 63 9.08 -4.55 -20.44
C ASP A 63 8.85 -3.40 -19.45
N GLU A 64 7.65 -3.36 -18.87
CA GLU A 64 7.37 -2.48 -17.75
C GLU A 64 7.99 -3.04 -16.46
N VAL A 65 8.76 -2.22 -15.77
CA VAL A 65 9.33 -2.57 -14.46
C VAL A 65 8.30 -2.26 -13.38
N LEU A 66 7.90 -3.30 -12.65
CA LEU A 66 6.80 -3.25 -11.69
C LEU A 66 7.28 -3.64 -10.29
N ILE A 67 6.74 -2.98 -9.28
CA ILE A 67 6.98 -3.28 -7.87
C ILE A 67 5.66 -3.67 -7.19
N ARG A 68 5.73 -4.19 -5.97
CA ARG A 68 4.55 -4.38 -5.13
C ARG A 68 4.44 -3.26 -4.11
N TYR A 69 3.40 -2.44 -4.24
CA TYR A 69 3.07 -1.39 -3.25
C TYR A 69 2.76 -1.97 -1.87
N GLY A 70 2.10 -3.11 -1.84
CA GLY A 70 1.74 -3.84 -0.62
C GLY A 70 0.86 -5.03 -0.94
N LYS A 71 0.50 -5.79 0.09
CA LYS A 71 -0.48 -6.87 0.00
C LYS A 71 -1.85 -6.32 0.35
N PHE A 72 -2.40 -5.51 -0.55
CA PHE A 72 -3.60 -4.72 -0.28
C PHE A 72 -4.84 -5.31 -0.97
N PRO A 73 -6.02 -5.23 -0.34
CA PRO A 73 -7.28 -5.50 -1.03
C PRO A 73 -7.60 -4.45 -2.09
N ASN A 74 -8.49 -4.79 -3.02
CA ASN A 74 -8.94 -3.86 -4.05
C ASN A 74 -9.64 -2.62 -3.46
N SER A 75 -10.23 -2.71 -2.26
CA SER A 75 -10.79 -1.56 -1.55
C SER A 75 -9.72 -0.51 -1.21
N VAL A 76 -8.55 -0.94 -0.75
CA VAL A 76 -7.39 -0.07 -0.47
C VAL A 76 -6.76 0.42 -1.77
N LEU A 77 -6.55 -0.46 -2.76
CA LEU A 77 -6.01 -0.05 -4.07
C LEU A 77 -6.87 1.05 -4.74
N LEU A 78 -8.20 0.93 -4.62
CA LEU A 78 -9.11 1.90 -5.21
C LEU A 78 -9.08 3.26 -4.48
N LEU A 79 -9.12 3.25 -3.15
CA LEU A 79 -9.19 4.46 -2.34
C LEU A 79 -7.86 5.23 -2.31
N ASP A 80 -6.75 4.51 -2.15
CA ASP A 80 -5.45 5.13 -1.90
C ASP A 80 -4.66 5.35 -3.19
N PHE A 81 -4.85 4.49 -4.20
CA PHE A 81 -4.07 4.50 -5.44
C PHE A 81 -4.90 4.73 -6.71
N GLY A 82 -6.23 4.64 -6.64
CA GLY A 82 -7.13 4.96 -7.76
C GLY A 82 -7.31 3.84 -8.79
N PHE A 83 -7.00 2.58 -8.46
CA PHE A 83 -7.20 1.44 -9.37
C PHE A 83 -7.60 0.14 -8.64
N THR A 84 -8.00 -0.88 -9.41
CA THR A 84 -8.18 -2.26 -8.91
C THR A 84 -7.45 -3.22 -9.83
N VAL A 85 -7.15 -4.42 -9.35
CA VAL A 85 -6.53 -5.48 -10.17
C VAL A 85 -7.40 -6.73 -10.22
N PRO A 86 -7.53 -7.37 -11.40
CA PRO A 86 -8.28 -8.61 -11.52
C PRO A 86 -7.56 -9.74 -10.77
N PHE A 87 -8.34 -10.65 -10.16
CA PHE A 87 -7.82 -11.82 -9.44
C PHE A 87 -6.77 -11.48 -8.36
N ASN A 88 -6.97 -10.37 -7.65
CA ASN A 88 -6.09 -9.98 -6.54
C ASN A 88 -6.09 -11.07 -5.46
N ILE A 89 -4.95 -11.75 -5.30
CA ILE A 89 -4.80 -12.82 -4.29
C ILE A 89 -4.77 -12.29 -2.84
N TYR A 90 -4.67 -10.97 -2.67
CA TYR A 90 -4.75 -10.28 -1.38
C TYR A 90 -6.07 -9.53 -1.19
N ASP A 91 -7.09 -9.81 -2.02
CA ASP A 91 -8.41 -9.22 -1.80
C ASP A 91 -9.05 -9.76 -0.52
N GLU A 92 -9.60 -8.84 0.26
CA GLU A 92 -10.20 -9.12 1.56
C GLU A 92 -11.32 -8.12 1.86
N VAL A 93 -12.21 -8.52 2.78
CA VAL A 93 -13.29 -7.68 3.29
C VAL A 93 -13.25 -7.67 4.81
N TRP A 94 -13.49 -6.50 5.39
CA TRP A 94 -13.57 -6.35 6.84
C TRP A 94 -14.97 -6.67 7.31
N ILE A 95 -15.09 -7.69 8.18
CA ILE A 95 -16.34 -8.01 8.86
C ILE A 95 -16.18 -7.60 10.31
N GLN A 96 -16.86 -6.53 10.68
CA GLN A 96 -16.87 -6.06 12.05
C GLN A 96 -17.94 -6.81 12.84
N PHE A 97 -17.50 -7.40 13.95
CA PHE A 97 -18.37 -7.96 14.97
C PHE A 97 -18.18 -7.17 16.26
N ASP A 98 -19.26 -7.03 17.02
CA ASP A 98 -19.22 -6.46 18.36
C ASP A 98 -20.07 -7.33 19.28
N ILE A 99 -19.74 -7.35 20.56
CA ILE A 99 -20.54 -8.04 21.58
C ILE A 99 -21.61 -7.06 22.04
N PRO A 100 -22.91 -7.34 21.80
CA PRO A 100 -23.95 -6.39 22.16
C PRO A 100 -23.91 -6.05 23.65
N ASP A 101 -24.08 -4.77 23.98
CA ASP A 101 -24.03 -4.31 25.39
C ASP A 101 -25.06 -4.98 26.31
N HIS A 102 -26.15 -5.51 25.73
CA HIS A 102 -27.23 -6.21 26.44
C HIS A 102 -27.05 -7.73 26.49
N ASP A 103 -25.92 -8.27 26.03
CA ASP A 103 -25.62 -9.69 26.15
C ASP A 103 -25.33 -10.05 27.62
N HIS A 104 -26.15 -10.92 28.20
CA HIS A 104 -26.02 -11.32 29.61
C HIS A 104 -24.68 -12.03 29.92
N LEU A 105 -23.97 -12.49 28.89
CA LEU A 105 -22.65 -13.12 29.00
C LEU A 105 -21.53 -12.19 28.49
N ARG A 106 -21.79 -10.89 28.30
CA ARG A 106 -20.83 -9.95 27.72
C ARG A 106 -19.50 -9.90 28.46
N GLU A 107 -19.52 -9.76 29.79
CA GLU A 107 -18.30 -9.71 30.60
C GLU A 107 -17.48 -11.00 30.42
N LEU A 108 -18.14 -12.16 30.43
CA LEU A 108 -17.51 -13.46 30.20
C LEU A 108 -16.94 -13.65 28.79
N LYS A 109 -17.45 -12.93 27.79
CA LYS A 109 -16.98 -13.00 26.39
C LYS A 109 -15.84 -12.02 26.10
N LEU A 110 -15.65 -11.02 26.95
CA LEU A 110 -14.59 -10.02 26.85
C LEU A 110 -13.32 -10.40 27.62
N ASP A 111 -13.44 -11.27 28.64
CA ASP A 111 -12.33 -11.93 29.34
C ASP A 111 -11.66 -13.01 28.45
#